data_AF-A0A942V5U2-F1
#
_entry.id   AF-A0A942V5U2-F1
#
_cell.length_a   1.000
_cell.length_b   1.000
_cell.length_c   1.000
_cell.angle_alpha   90.00
_cell.angle_beta   90.00
_cell.angle_gamma   90.00
#
_symmetry.space_group_name_H-M   'P 1'
#
loop_
_entity.id
_entity.type
_entity.pdbx_description
1 polymer ?
#
loop_
_entity_poly.entity_id
_entity_poly.type
_entity_poly.pdbx_seq_one_letter_code
_entity_poly.pdbx_strand_id
1 'polypeptide(L)'
;MPKFILKINSVDDTVYVDDDIVCFLADSSLPEEWLCGFERRGRLFLLSGDKALSLCKTVGADGVVAELKTDAPVKAQVAKIRSQLGAGKVLGTVIVPRRHEAMLVSETEPEFVAFKFPQESAAPAAEVVKWYNDLFLIQSAVDLTDGLQDIAAFDPDFVIINSRDYKDFGC
;
A
#
# COMPACT_ATOMS: atom_id res chain seq x y z
N MET A 1 4.22 15.65 -9.32
CA MET A 1 3.64 15.27 -8.01
C MET A 1 3.49 13.77 -8.00
N PRO A 2 3.76 13.09 -6.88
CA PRO A 2 3.57 11.65 -6.77
C PRO A 2 2.09 11.31 -6.94
N LYS A 3 1.81 10.08 -7.40
CA LYS A 3 0.45 9.53 -7.34
C LYS A 3 0.18 9.00 -5.92
N PHE A 4 -1.07 9.07 -5.48
CA PHE A 4 -1.46 8.74 -4.12
C PHE A 4 -2.35 7.51 -4.04
N ILE A 5 -2.04 6.69 -3.04
CA ILE A 5 -2.95 5.68 -2.49
C ILE A 5 -3.50 6.28 -1.20
N LEU A 6 -4.76 6.74 -1.23
CA LEU A 6 -5.39 7.40 -0.10
C LEU A 6 -5.93 6.34 0.88
N LYS A 7 -5.36 6.27 2.07
CA LYS A 7 -5.77 5.32 3.12
C LYS A 7 -6.96 5.87 3.92
N ILE A 8 -8.01 5.07 4.00
CA ILE A 8 -9.24 5.34 4.74
C ILE A 8 -9.28 4.44 5.97
N ASN A 9 -9.20 5.04 7.15
CA ASN A 9 -9.17 4.37 8.45
C ASN A 9 -10.46 4.57 9.24
N SER A 10 -11.26 5.58 8.92
CA SER A 10 -12.54 5.89 9.58
C SER A 10 -13.65 6.10 8.55
N VAL A 11 -14.89 5.82 8.94
CA VAL A 11 -16.09 6.17 8.14
C VAL A 11 -16.27 7.69 8.00
N ASP A 12 -15.65 8.46 8.90
CA ASP A 12 -15.68 9.93 8.92
C ASP A 12 -14.51 10.55 8.13
N ASP A 13 -13.60 9.73 7.59
CA ASP A 13 -12.48 10.23 6.79
C ASP A 13 -12.99 10.91 5.52
N THR A 14 -12.34 12.00 5.14
CA THR A 14 -12.68 12.73 3.92
C THR A 14 -12.24 11.93 2.70
N VAL A 15 -13.17 11.64 1.78
CA VAL A 15 -12.85 11.04 0.49
C VAL A 15 -12.58 12.15 -0.52
N TYR A 16 -11.31 12.49 -0.68
CA TYR A 16 -10.85 13.55 -1.58
C TYR A 16 -11.11 13.20 -3.05
N VAL A 17 -11.41 14.23 -3.85
CA VAL A 17 -11.52 14.15 -5.31
C VAL A 17 -10.32 14.86 -5.90
N ASP A 18 -9.30 14.09 -6.23
CA ASP A 18 -8.07 14.55 -6.85
C ASP A 18 -7.63 13.54 -7.92
N ASP A 19 -7.08 14.02 -9.04
CA ASP A 19 -6.57 13.19 -10.14
C ASP A 19 -5.20 12.55 -9.84
N ASP A 20 -4.51 13.03 -8.81
CA ASP A 20 -3.33 12.38 -8.27
C ASP A 20 -3.69 11.23 -7.34
N ILE A 21 -4.92 11.14 -6.83
CA ILE A 21 -5.41 9.95 -6.11
C ILE A 21 -5.84 8.88 -7.12
N VAL A 22 -5.06 7.81 -7.19
CA VAL A 22 -5.26 6.71 -8.14
C VAL A 22 -5.91 5.47 -7.50
N CYS A 23 -5.88 5.39 -6.17
CA CYS A 23 -6.37 4.25 -5.41
C CYS A 23 -6.88 4.68 -4.03
N PHE A 24 -7.94 4.02 -3.56
CA PHE A 24 -8.37 4.05 -2.16
C PHE A 24 -7.93 2.77 -1.47
N LEU A 25 -7.34 2.90 -0.28
CA LEU A 25 -6.95 1.78 0.57
C LEU A 25 -7.75 1.82 1.87
N ALA A 26 -8.79 1.00 1.99
CA ALA A 26 -9.61 0.98 3.19
C ALA A 26 -9.10 -0.03 4.22
N ASP A 27 -9.11 0.36 5.49
CA ASP A 27 -8.81 -0.57 6.57
C ASP A 27 -9.95 -1.59 6.75
N SER A 28 -9.58 -2.86 6.85
CA SER A 28 -10.54 -3.97 7.01
C SER A 28 -11.23 -4.03 8.37
N SER A 29 -10.88 -3.14 9.30
CA SER A 29 -11.63 -2.92 10.54
C SER A 29 -12.89 -2.06 10.36
N LEU A 30 -13.03 -1.36 9.24
CA LEU A 30 -14.24 -0.59 8.92
C LEU A 30 -15.48 -1.51 8.79
N PRO A 31 -16.69 -0.99 9.08
CA PRO A 31 -17.91 -1.77 8.96
C PRO A 31 -18.09 -2.37 7.55
N GLU A 32 -18.42 -3.66 7.46
CA GLU A 32 -18.56 -4.34 6.17
C GLU A 32 -19.63 -3.69 5.26
N GLU A 33 -20.76 -3.25 5.84
CA GLU A 33 -21.80 -2.53 5.10
C GLU A 33 -21.28 -1.23 4.47
N TRP A 34 -20.39 -0.52 5.20
CA TRP A 34 -19.75 0.68 4.70
C TRP A 34 -18.77 0.36 3.57
N LEU A 35 -17.94 -0.69 3.73
CA LEU A 35 -17.00 -1.14 2.71
C LEU A 35 -17.71 -1.57 1.42
N CYS A 36 -18.85 -2.26 1.53
CA CYS A 36 -19.69 -2.65 0.39
C CYS A 36 -20.30 -1.44 -0.33
N GLY A 37 -20.69 -0.40 0.43
CA GLY A 37 -21.29 0.82 -0.10
C GLY A 37 -20.30 1.90 -0.55
N PHE A 38 -18.99 1.67 -0.41
CA PHE A 38 -17.97 2.69 -0.66
C PHE A 38 -17.94 3.15 -2.13
N GLU A 39 -18.07 4.45 -2.36
CA GLU A 39 -18.08 5.05 -3.69
C GLU A 39 -16.65 5.19 -4.24
N ARG A 40 -16.27 4.32 -5.19
CA ARG A 40 -14.88 4.19 -5.69
C ARG A 40 -14.51 5.22 -6.76
N ARG A 41 -15.48 5.90 -7.36
CA ARG A 41 -15.30 6.96 -8.39
C ARG A 41 -14.33 6.58 -9.52
N GLY A 42 -14.36 5.32 -9.96
CA GLY A 42 -13.49 4.81 -11.03
C GLY A 42 -12.02 4.63 -10.65
N ARG A 43 -11.68 4.67 -9.35
CA ARG A 43 -10.35 4.35 -8.81
C ARG A 43 -10.31 2.91 -8.29
N LEU A 44 -9.11 2.36 -8.18
CA LEU A 44 -8.91 1.07 -7.53
C LEU A 44 -9.33 1.14 -6.06
N PHE A 45 -9.93 0.07 -5.56
CA PHE A 45 -10.31 -0.09 -4.17
C PHE A 45 -9.64 -1.33 -3.58
N LEU A 46 -8.65 -1.10 -2.71
CA LEU A 46 -7.89 -2.14 -2.03
C LEU A 46 -8.22 -2.16 -0.54
N LEU A 47 -7.99 -3.31 0.10
CA LEU A 47 -8.12 -3.46 1.55
C LEU A 47 -6.77 -3.68 2.24
N SER A 48 -6.57 -3.12 3.42
CA SER A 48 -5.46 -3.44 4.34
C SER A 48 -5.95 -3.99 5.68
N GLY A 49 -5.04 -4.57 6.46
CA GLY A 49 -5.32 -5.09 7.80
C GLY A 49 -5.75 -6.56 7.84
N ASP A 50 -5.97 -7.08 9.04
CA ASP A 50 -6.05 -8.52 9.32
C ASP A 50 -7.18 -9.26 8.58
N LYS A 51 -8.29 -8.57 8.29
CA LYS A 51 -9.47 -9.16 7.65
C LYS A 51 -9.53 -8.90 6.14
N ALA A 52 -8.55 -8.19 5.58
CA ALA A 52 -8.55 -7.75 4.18
C ALA A 52 -8.76 -8.91 3.21
N LEU A 53 -8.04 -10.02 3.39
CA LEU A 53 -8.16 -11.19 2.51
C LEU A 53 -9.55 -11.83 2.55
N SER A 54 -10.11 -12.02 3.74
CA SER A 54 -11.44 -12.61 3.89
C SER A 54 -12.55 -11.70 3.35
N LEU A 55 -12.38 -10.38 3.46
CA LEU A 55 -13.40 -9.41 3.05
C LEU A 55 -13.30 -9.02 1.57
N CYS A 56 -12.12 -9.15 0.95
CA CYS A 56 -11.87 -8.65 -0.41
C CYS A 56 -12.93 -9.12 -1.43
N LYS A 57 -13.31 -10.41 -1.38
CA LYS A 57 -14.37 -10.93 -2.27
C LYS A 57 -15.75 -10.40 -1.89
N THR A 58 -16.09 -10.38 -0.61
CA THR A 58 -17.41 -9.97 -0.11
C THR A 58 -17.73 -8.52 -0.44
N VAL A 59 -16.76 -7.63 -0.22
CA VAL A 59 -16.92 -6.18 -0.51
C VAL A 59 -16.63 -5.85 -1.98
N GLY A 60 -16.25 -6.85 -2.77
CA GLY A 60 -15.90 -6.70 -4.18
C GLY A 60 -14.68 -5.79 -4.42
N ALA A 61 -13.70 -5.76 -3.51
CA ALA A 61 -12.47 -4.99 -3.66
C ALA A 61 -11.61 -5.53 -4.81
N ASP A 62 -10.79 -4.67 -5.40
CA ASP A 62 -9.91 -5.01 -6.53
C ASP A 62 -8.67 -5.78 -6.07
N GLY A 63 -8.37 -5.77 -4.78
CA GLY A 63 -7.21 -6.43 -4.22
C GLY A 63 -6.96 -6.10 -2.76
N VAL A 64 -5.74 -6.39 -2.30
CA VAL A 64 -5.30 -6.13 -0.92
C VAL A 64 -3.89 -5.56 -0.89
N VAL A 65 -3.58 -4.88 0.21
CA VAL A 65 -2.22 -4.50 0.60
C VAL A 65 -1.87 -5.26 1.88
N ALA A 66 -0.85 -6.12 1.79
CA ALA A 66 -0.47 -7.03 2.86
C ALA A 66 0.91 -6.70 3.41
N GLU A 67 1.01 -6.48 4.72
CA GLU A 67 2.29 -6.31 5.41
C GLU A 67 2.94 -7.67 5.66
N LEU A 68 4.18 -7.82 5.18
CA LEU A 68 4.92 -9.08 5.28
C LEU A 68 5.72 -9.13 6.58
N LYS A 69 5.62 -10.25 7.27
CA LYS A 69 6.39 -10.47 8.50
C LYS A 69 7.84 -10.77 8.18
N THR A 70 8.76 -10.17 8.93
CA THR A 70 10.20 -10.37 8.74
C THR A 70 10.71 -11.71 9.26
N ASP A 71 9.94 -12.41 10.09
CA ASP A 71 10.29 -13.68 10.73
C ASP A 71 9.78 -14.91 9.97
N ALA A 72 9.16 -14.72 8.80
CA ALA A 72 8.61 -15.80 7.99
C ALA A 72 9.06 -15.70 6.51
N PRO A 73 9.21 -16.82 5.78
CA PRO A 73 9.64 -16.79 4.38
C PRO A 73 8.68 -16.01 3.48
N VAL A 74 9.17 -14.98 2.81
CA VAL A 74 8.38 -14.08 1.93
C VAL A 74 7.58 -14.86 0.89
N LYS A 75 8.22 -15.77 0.14
CA LYS A 75 7.54 -16.58 -0.89
C LYS A 75 6.37 -17.39 -0.34
N ALA A 76 6.51 -17.96 0.87
CA ALA A 76 5.46 -18.73 1.51
C ALA A 76 4.29 -17.83 1.95
N GLN A 77 4.59 -16.65 2.49
CA GLN A 77 3.57 -15.65 2.84
C GLN A 77 2.80 -15.22 1.60
N VAL A 78 3.49 -14.80 0.52
CA VAL A 78 2.84 -14.32 -0.70
C VAL A 78 2.06 -15.42 -1.41
N ALA A 79 2.59 -16.65 -1.50
CA ALA A 79 1.85 -17.77 -2.08
C ALA A 79 0.54 -18.04 -1.34
N LYS A 80 0.57 -18.01 0.00
CA LYS A 80 -0.64 -18.15 0.83
C LYS A 80 -1.65 -17.04 0.53
N ILE A 81 -1.20 -15.78 0.51
CA ILE A 81 -2.04 -14.62 0.19
C ILE A 81 -2.67 -14.77 -1.20
N ARG A 82 -1.87 -15.03 -2.25
CA ARG A 82 -2.34 -15.19 -3.63
C ARG A 82 -3.36 -16.33 -3.77
N SER A 83 -3.15 -17.46 -3.10
CA SER A 83 -4.09 -18.59 -3.13
C SER A 83 -5.47 -18.25 -2.56
N GLN A 84 -5.54 -17.33 -1.58
CA GLN A 84 -6.81 -16.89 -0.98
C GLN A 84 -7.44 -15.76 -1.78
N LEU A 85 -6.62 -14.83 -2.27
CA LEU A 85 -7.06 -13.65 -2.99
C LEU A 85 -7.68 -13.99 -4.36
N GLY A 86 -7.14 -15.01 -5.03
CA GLY A 86 -7.59 -15.45 -6.36
C GLY A 86 -6.92 -14.68 -7.51
N ALA A 87 -7.10 -15.19 -8.73
CA ALA A 87 -6.47 -14.64 -9.93
C ALA A 87 -7.06 -13.27 -10.31
N GLY A 88 -6.22 -12.40 -10.87
CA GLY A 88 -6.62 -11.08 -11.37
C GLY A 88 -6.87 -10.01 -10.30
N LYS A 89 -6.58 -10.31 -9.03
CA LYS A 89 -6.64 -9.35 -7.93
C LYS A 89 -5.28 -8.72 -7.66
N VAL A 90 -5.31 -7.43 -7.38
CA VAL A 90 -4.11 -6.64 -7.02
C VAL A 90 -3.59 -7.06 -5.65
N LEU A 91 -2.28 -7.24 -5.56
CA LEU A 91 -1.54 -7.45 -4.33
C LEU A 91 -0.43 -6.41 -4.23
N GLY A 92 -0.61 -5.46 -3.31
CA GLY A 92 0.49 -4.66 -2.79
C GLY A 92 1.13 -5.34 -1.58
N THR A 93 2.45 -5.25 -1.45
CA THR A 93 3.15 -5.78 -0.27
C THR A 93 3.86 -4.67 0.49
N VAL A 94 3.67 -4.61 1.80
CA VAL A 94 4.42 -3.67 2.67
C VAL A 94 5.61 -4.40 3.27
N ILE A 95 6.79 -3.80 3.12
CA ILE A 95 8.04 -4.31 3.68
C ILE A 95 8.83 -3.18 4.36
N VAL A 96 9.75 -3.59 5.24
CA VAL A 96 10.82 -2.71 5.72
C VAL A 96 11.84 -2.46 4.60
N PRO A 97 12.44 -1.26 4.49
CA PRO A 97 13.37 -0.91 3.42
C PRO A 97 14.74 -1.55 3.66
N ARG A 98 14.83 -2.81 3.28
CA ARG A 98 16.07 -3.58 3.24
C ARG A 98 16.17 -4.27 1.89
N ARG A 99 17.36 -4.22 1.28
CA ARG A 99 17.59 -4.77 -0.06
C ARG A 99 17.23 -6.26 -0.16
N HIS A 100 17.51 -7.04 0.88
CA HIS A 100 17.23 -8.47 0.89
C HIS A 100 15.72 -8.75 0.83
N GLU A 101 14.93 -8.08 1.67
CA GLU A 101 13.47 -8.16 1.71
C GLU A 101 12.86 -7.70 0.39
N ALA A 102 13.38 -6.61 -0.17
CA ALA A 102 12.96 -6.07 -1.46
C ALA A 102 13.24 -7.04 -2.63
N MET A 103 14.39 -7.72 -2.63
CA MET A 103 14.66 -8.80 -3.61
C MET A 103 13.67 -9.94 -3.46
N LEU A 104 13.51 -10.47 -2.24
CA LEU A 104 12.67 -11.63 -1.98
C LEU A 104 11.20 -11.40 -2.36
N VAL A 105 10.67 -10.21 -2.10
CA VAL A 105 9.28 -9.88 -2.44
C VAL A 105 9.13 -9.64 -3.94
N SER A 106 10.11 -9.05 -4.60
CA SER A 106 10.05 -8.83 -6.06
C SER A 106 10.08 -10.12 -6.85
N GLU A 107 10.77 -11.16 -6.37
CA GLU A 107 10.70 -12.51 -6.96
C GLU A 107 9.29 -13.14 -6.91
N THR A 108 8.36 -12.56 -6.15
CA THR A 108 6.97 -13.01 -6.07
C THR A 108 6.01 -12.20 -6.95
N GLU A 109 6.53 -11.20 -7.67
CA GLU A 109 5.79 -10.38 -8.62
C GLU A 109 4.46 -9.82 -8.05
N PRO A 110 4.48 -9.08 -6.92
CA PRO A 110 3.34 -8.26 -6.52
C PRO A 110 3.14 -7.12 -7.54
N GLU A 111 1.94 -6.54 -7.55
CA GLU A 111 1.65 -5.41 -8.44
C GLU A 111 2.40 -4.13 -8.01
N PHE A 112 2.72 -3.99 -6.72
CA PHE A 112 3.63 -2.97 -6.21
C PHE A 112 4.22 -3.35 -4.85
N VAL A 113 5.34 -2.71 -4.48
CA VAL A 113 6.02 -2.87 -3.19
C VAL A 113 6.03 -1.55 -2.44
N ALA A 114 5.42 -1.52 -1.26
CA ALA A 114 5.42 -0.37 -0.36
C ALA A 114 6.51 -0.49 0.70
N PHE A 115 7.30 0.56 0.84
CA PHE A 115 8.36 0.67 1.83
C PHE A 115 7.87 1.47 3.04
N LYS A 116 7.85 0.80 4.20
CA LYS A 116 7.42 1.38 5.46
C LYS A 116 8.59 1.51 6.42
N PHE A 117 8.79 2.70 6.96
CA PHE A 117 9.91 3.03 7.83
C PHE A 117 9.59 4.21 8.73
N PRO A 118 10.21 4.28 9.92
CA PRO A 118 10.09 5.45 10.79
C PRO A 118 10.96 6.60 10.29
N GLN A 119 10.64 7.83 10.71
CA GLN A 119 11.26 9.06 10.21
C GLN A 119 12.79 9.10 10.37
N GLU A 120 13.31 8.58 11.47
CA GLU A 120 14.76 8.48 11.72
C GLU A 120 15.50 7.61 10.70
N SER A 121 14.78 6.73 9.99
CA SER A 121 15.30 5.84 8.97
C SER A 121 15.02 6.32 7.54
N ALA A 122 14.53 7.55 7.35
CA ALA A 122 14.18 8.06 6.03
C ALA A 122 15.36 8.11 5.05
N ALA A 123 16.53 8.59 5.48
CA ALA A 123 17.72 8.64 4.63
C ALA A 123 18.17 7.25 4.11
N PRO A 124 18.39 6.23 4.98
CA PRO A 124 18.73 4.89 4.50
C PRO A 124 17.58 4.24 3.71
N ALA A 125 16.31 4.56 4.03
CA ALA A 125 15.17 4.07 3.25
C ALA A 125 15.19 4.62 1.81
N ALA A 126 15.49 5.92 1.63
CA ALA A 126 15.58 6.55 0.33
C ALA A 126 16.65 5.89 -0.56
N GLU A 127 17.80 5.51 0.01
CA GLU A 127 18.83 4.77 -0.71
C GLU A 127 18.35 3.40 -1.20
N VAL A 128 17.54 2.71 -0.40
CA VAL A 128 16.97 1.40 -0.78
C VAL A 128 15.89 1.57 -1.84
N VAL A 129 15.00 2.55 -1.72
CA VAL A 129 13.96 2.83 -2.72
C VAL A 129 14.59 3.22 -4.06
N LYS A 130 15.62 4.07 -4.05
CA LYS A 130 16.36 4.42 -5.27
C LYS A 130 17.00 3.19 -5.91
N TRP A 131 17.74 2.40 -5.13
CA TRP A 131 18.34 1.16 -5.61
C TRP A 131 17.29 0.17 -6.15
N TYR A 132 16.11 0.14 -5.54
CA TYR A 132 15.00 -0.71 -5.97
C TYR A 132 14.49 -0.29 -7.35
N ASN A 133 14.24 1.00 -7.54
CA ASN A 133 13.75 1.55 -8.81
C ASN A 133 14.78 1.39 -9.94
N ASP A 134 16.08 1.42 -9.63
CA ASP A 134 17.14 1.18 -10.61
C ASP A 134 17.18 -0.30 -11.10
N LEU A 135 16.67 -1.25 -10.30
CA LEU A 135 16.85 -2.69 -10.53
C LEU A 135 15.55 -3.42 -10.93
N PHE A 136 14.41 -3.00 -10.38
CA PHE A 136 13.13 -3.68 -10.57
C PHE A 136 12.15 -2.83 -11.38
N LEU A 137 11.33 -3.50 -12.19
CA LEU A 137 10.25 -2.86 -12.95
C LEU A 137 8.92 -2.86 -12.18
N ILE A 138 8.87 -3.54 -11.03
CA ILE A 138 7.70 -3.54 -10.15
C ILE A 138 7.61 -2.16 -9.50
N GLN A 139 6.41 -1.61 -9.48
CA GLN A 139 6.18 -0.26 -8.99
C GLN A 139 6.49 -0.14 -7.50
N SER A 140 7.09 0.97 -7.08
CA SER A 140 7.39 1.25 -5.69
C SER A 140 6.41 2.23 -5.06
N ALA A 141 6.16 2.05 -3.77
CA ALA A 141 5.40 2.99 -2.97
C ALA A 141 6.15 3.33 -1.69
N VAL A 142 5.94 4.52 -1.16
CA VAL A 142 6.37 4.89 0.20
C VAL A 142 5.14 4.96 1.10
N ASP A 143 5.17 4.24 2.22
CA ASP A 143 4.06 4.21 3.19
C ASP A 143 4.32 5.18 4.34
N LEU A 144 3.53 6.26 4.38
CA LEU A 144 3.60 7.32 5.38
C LEU A 144 2.50 7.22 6.45
N THR A 145 1.82 6.07 6.54
CA THR A 145 0.60 5.97 7.36
C THR A 145 0.87 6.00 8.88
N ASP A 146 2.12 5.79 9.29
CA ASP A 146 2.57 5.90 10.69
C ASP A 146 3.07 7.32 11.06
N GLY A 147 3.19 8.24 10.09
CA GLY A 147 3.62 9.61 10.34
C GLY A 147 4.02 10.33 9.06
N LEU A 148 3.50 11.56 8.89
CA LEU A 148 3.91 12.43 7.80
C LEU A 148 5.38 12.81 7.92
N GLN A 149 6.09 12.73 6.79
CA GLN A 149 7.50 13.04 6.68
C GLN A 149 7.80 13.56 5.28
N ASP A 150 8.88 14.34 5.18
CA ASP A 150 9.38 14.82 3.90
C ASP A 150 9.87 13.63 3.05
N ILE A 151 9.38 13.57 1.81
CA ILE A 151 9.76 12.53 0.84
C ILE A 151 10.53 13.10 -0.35
N ALA A 152 11.04 14.33 -0.29
CA ALA A 152 11.78 14.94 -1.40
C ALA A 152 13.00 14.13 -1.86
N ALA A 153 13.56 13.29 -0.97
CA ALA A 153 14.67 12.38 -1.28
C ALA A 153 14.23 11.06 -1.97
N PHE A 154 12.92 10.81 -2.08
CA PHE A 154 12.35 9.61 -2.67
C PHE A 154 11.78 9.92 -4.05
N ASP A 155 11.81 8.94 -4.95
CA ASP A 155 11.17 8.99 -6.26
C ASP A 155 10.26 7.77 -6.45
N PRO A 156 9.20 7.58 -5.62
CA PRO A 156 8.33 6.42 -5.71
C PRO A 156 7.25 6.64 -6.78
N ASP A 157 6.72 5.56 -7.35
CA ASP A 157 5.55 5.64 -8.22
C ASP A 157 4.31 6.09 -7.44
N PHE A 158 4.20 5.65 -6.18
CA PHE A 158 3.08 5.97 -5.29
C PHE A 158 3.49 6.43 -3.89
N VAL A 159 2.62 7.21 -3.25
CA VAL A 159 2.70 7.52 -1.82
C VAL A 159 1.41 7.05 -1.14
N ILE A 160 1.54 6.22 -0.11
CA ILE A 160 0.41 5.81 0.74
C ILE A 160 0.31 6.78 1.90
N ILE A 161 -0.84 7.44 2.04
CA ILE A 161 -1.06 8.48 3.03
C ILE A 161 -2.47 8.35 3.63
N ASN A 162 -2.63 8.64 4.92
CA ASN A 162 -3.97 8.67 5.52
C ASN A 162 -4.77 9.83 4.96
N SER A 163 -6.09 9.66 4.80
CA SER A 163 -6.99 10.73 4.37
C SER A 163 -6.86 11.99 5.23
N ARG A 164 -6.81 11.84 6.56
CA ARG A 164 -6.66 12.98 7.48
C ARG A 164 -5.40 13.81 7.24
N ASP A 165 -4.35 13.20 6.68
CA ASP A 165 -3.03 13.78 6.50
C ASP A 165 -2.86 14.40 5.09
N TYR A 166 -3.83 14.19 4.18
CA TYR A 166 -3.73 14.53 2.76
C TYR A 166 -3.50 16.02 2.50
N LYS A 167 -4.27 16.90 3.14
CA LYS A 167 -4.12 18.36 3.00
C LYS A 167 -2.82 18.87 3.62
N ASP A 168 -2.43 18.31 4.76
CA ASP A 168 -1.24 18.73 5.51
C ASP A 168 0.05 18.37 4.76
N PHE A 169 -0.01 17.36 3.87
CA PHE A 169 1.07 17.02 2.96
C PHE A 169 1.27 18.04 1.82
N GLY A 170 0.34 18.98 1.63
CA GLY A 170 0.40 20.01 0.61
C GLY A 170 -0.36 19.68 -0.68
N CYS A 171 -1.36 18.81 -0.60
CA CYS A 171 -2.29 18.47 -1.69
C CYS A 171 -3.63 19.21 -1.55
#